data_AF-A0A2J8MWE3-F1
#
_entry.id   AF-A0A2J8MWE3-F1
#
_cell.length_a   1.000
_cell.length_b   1.000
_cell.length_c   1.000
_cell.angle_alpha   90.00
_cell.angle_beta   90.00
_cell.angle_gamma   90.00
#
_symmetry.space_group_name_H-M   'P 1'
#
loop_
_entity.id
_entity.type
_entity.pdbx_description
1 polymer ?
#
loop_
_entity_poly.entity_id
_entity_poly.type
_entity_poly.pdbx_seq_one_letter_code
_entity_poly.pdbx_strand_id
1 'polypeptide(L)' 'MESETEPEPVTLLVKSPNQRHRDLELSGDRGWSVGHLKAHLSRVYPERPRTRG' A
#
# COMPACT_ATOMS: atom_id res chain seq x y z
N MET A 1 33.11 -3.02 7.05
CA MET A 1 31.86 -2.24 7.15
C MET A 1 30.88 -2.96 6.25
N GLU A 2 30.04 -3.81 6.82
CA GLU A 2 28.94 -4.40 6.07
C GLU A 2 28.05 -3.24 5.62
N SER A 3 27.96 -3.04 4.30
CA SER A 3 27.02 -2.10 3.72
C SER A 3 25.63 -2.63 4.04
N GLU A 4 25.03 -2.09 5.10
CA GLU A 4 23.63 -2.30 5.42
C GLU A 4 22.85 -1.81 4.22
N THR A 5 22.51 -2.73 3.32
CA THR A 5 21.74 -2.44 2.11
C THR A 5 20.36 -2.12 2.62
N GLU A 6 20.11 -0.84 2.89
CA GLU A 6 18.76 -0.36 3.11
C GLU A 6 17.92 -0.89 1.94
N PRO A 7 16.85 -1.64 2.22
CA PRO A 7 16.10 -2.27 1.17
C PRO A 7 15.54 -1.18 0.26
N GLU A 8 15.99 -1.17 -1.00
CA GLU A 8 15.48 -0.17 -1.95
C GLU A 8 13.95 -0.20 -1.97
N PRO A 9 13.31 0.98 -1.96
CA PRO A 9 11.86 1.06 -1.94
C PRO A 9 11.27 0.45 -3.22
N VAL A 10 10.10 -0.17 -3.10
CA VAL A 10 9.38 -0.79 -4.21
C VAL A 10 8.16 0.03 -4.60
N THR A 11 7.89 0.17 -5.89
CA THR A 11 6.67 0.83 -6.34
C THR A 11 5.51 -0.16 -6.26
N LEU A 12 4.48 0.20 -5.50
CA LEU A 12 3.24 -0.56 -5.36
C LEU A 12 2.13 0.15 -6.13
N LEU A 13 1.53 -0.55 -7.09
CA LEU A 13 0.33 -0.12 -7.81
C LEU A 13 -0.90 -0.74 -7.14
N VAL A 14 -1.66 0.07 -6.41
CA VAL A 14 -2.86 -0.34 -5.69
C VAL A 14 -4.10 -0.06 -6.52
N LYS A 15 -4.83 -1.12 -6.84
CA LYS A 15 -6.08 -1.06 -7.60
C LYS A 15 -7.27 -1.26 -6.67
N SER A 16 -8.26 -0.39 -6.80
CA SER A 16 -9.50 -0.51 -6.02
C SER A 16 -10.46 -1.53 -6.66
N PRO A 17 -11.32 -2.19 -5.86
CA PRO A 17 -12.36 -3.06 -6.41
C PRO A 17 -13.25 -2.29 -7.39
N ASN A 18 -13.51 -2.86 -8.57
CA ASN A 18 -14.29 -2.23 -9.64
C ASN A 18 -13.80 -0.82 -10.05
N GLN A 19 -12.51 -0.52 -9.85
CA GLN A 19 -11.91 0.78 -10.14
C GLN A 19 -12.65 1.98 -9.49
N ARG A 20 -13.26 1.76 -8.32
CA ARG A 20 -13.99 2.80 -7.56
C ARG A 20 -13.13 4.01 -7.20
N HIS A 21 -11.85 3.78 -6.98
CA HIS A 21 -10.80 4.77 -6.84
C HIS A 21 -9.81 4.64 -7.99
N ARG A 22 -9.20 5.77 -8.37
CA ARG A 22 -8.08 5.77 -9.32
C ARG A 22 -6.96 4.89 -8.78
N ASP A 23 -6.17 4.36 -9.71
CA ASP A 23 -4.95 3.66 -9.39
C ASP A 23 -4.06 4.53 -8.49
N LEU A 24 -3.57 3.95 -7.41
CA LEU A 24 -2.64 4.59 -6.50
C LEU A 24 -1.27 3.97 -6.68
N GLU A 25 -0.33 4.77 -7.13
CA GLU A 25 1.09 4.42 -7.09
C GLU A 25 1.70 4.97 -5.80
N LEU A 26 2.38 4.11 -5.04
CA LEU A 26 3.07 4.51 -3.83
C LEU A 26 4.41 3.79 -3.70
N SER A 27 5.37 4.48 -3.07
CA SER A 27 6.67 3.92 -2.72
C SER A 27 6.54 3.16 -1.40
N GLY A 28 6.61 1.84 -1.46
CA GLY A 28 6.52 0.93 -0.32
C GLY A 28 7.89 0.49 0.15
N ASP A 29 8.04 0.38 1.46
CA ASP A 29 9.24 -0.22 2.07
C ASP A 29 9.14 -1.75 2.01
N ARG A 30 10.25 -2.45 1.69
CA ARG A 30 10.24 -3.93 1.57
C ARG A 30 10.00 -4.63 2.91
N GLY A 31 10.21 -3.95 4.03
CA GLY A 31 9.90 -4.42 5.38
C GLY A 31 8.41 -4.26 5.76
N TRP A 32 7.58 -3.66 4.91
CA TRP A 32 6.15 -3.56 5.20
C TRP A 32 5.48 -4.93 5.21
N SER A 33 4.78 -5.21 6.32
CA SER A 33 3.77 -6.25 6.33
C SER A 33 2.53 -5.81 5.56
N VAL A 34 1.72 -6.78 5.13
CA VAL A 34 0.40 -6.50 4.53
C VAL A 34 -0.48 -5.68 5.48
N GLY A 35 -0.33 -5.86 6.79
CA GLY A 35 -1.03 -5.05 7.81
C GLY A 35 -0.61 -3.58 7.78
N HIS A 36 0.68 -3.30 7.67
CA HIS A 36 1.18 -1.93 7.52
C HIS A 36 0.68 -1.28 6.24
N LEU A 37 0.72 -1.99 5.11
CA LEU A 37 0.17 -1.50 3.85
C LEU A 37 -1.32 -1.18 3.97
N LYS A 38 -2.11 -2.06 4.60
CA LYS A 38 -3.54 -1.81 4.84
C LYS A 38 -3.80 -0.60 5.74
N ALA A 39 -3.01 -0.44 6.80
CA ALA A 39 -3.13 0.72 7.69
C ALA A 39 -2.78 2.03 6.97
N HIS A 40 -1.75 2.03 6.12
CA HIS A 40 -1.40 3.15 5.26
C HIS A 40 -2.54 3.48 4.29
N LEU A 41 -3.07 2.47 3.59
CA LEU A 41 -4.18 2.64 2.65
C LEU A 41 -5.46 3.14 3.33
N SER A 42 -5.74 2.73 4.57
CA SER A 42 -6.89 3.24 5.33
C SER A 42 -6.80 4.73 5.69
N ARG A 43 -5.61 5.32 5.68
CA ARG A 43 -5.41 6.77 5.89
C ARG A 43 -5.59 7.55 4.59
N VAL A 44 -5.13 6.99 3.48
CA VAL A 44 -5.24 7.59 2.13
C VAL A 44 -6.66 7.44 1.57
N TYR A 45 -7.34 6.33 1.88
CA TYR A 45 -8.73 6.04 1.54
C TYR A 45 -9.54 5.74 2.81
N PRO A 46 -10.04 6.77 3.52
CA PRO A 46 -10.79 6.59 4.76
C PRO A 46 -12.17 5.95 4.55
N GLU A 47 -12.69 5.98 3.32
CA GLU A 47 -13.92 5.28 2.95
C GLU A 47 -13.71 3.77 3.02
N ARG A 48 -14.34 3.11 3.99
CA ARG A 48 -14.29 1.64 4.05
C ARG A 48 -14.89 1.07 2.77
N PRO A 49 -14.26 0.05 2.16
CA PRO A 49 -14.89 -0.68 1.06
C PRO A 49 -16.24 -1.19 1.57
N ARG A 50 -17.32 -0.77 0.92
CA ARG A 50 -18.66 -1.28 1.23
C ARG A 50 -18.63 -2.78 0.94
N THR A 51 -18.50 -3.59 1.98
CA THR A 51 -18.73 -5.03 1.89
C THR A 51 -20.20 -5.19 1.50
N ARG A 52 -20.44 -5.69 0.28
CA ARG A 52 -21.77 -6.14 -0.10
C ARG A 52 -22.01 -7.42 0.70
N GLY A 53 -22.77 -7.30 1.79
CA GLY A 53 -23.32 -8.44 2.52
C GLY A 53 -24.38 -9.15 1.68
#